data_AF-A0A1U7JIU6-F1
#
_entry.id   AF-A0A1U7JIU6-F1
#
_cell.length_a   1.000
_cell.length_b   1.000
_cell.length_c   1.000
_cell.angle_alpha   90.00
_cell.angle_beta   90.00
_cell.angle_gamma   90.00
#
_symmetry.space_group_name_H-M   'P 1'
#
loop_
_entity.id
_entity.type
_entity.pdbx_description
1 polymer ?
#
loop_
_entity_poly.entity_id
_entity_poly.type
_entity_poly.pdbx_seq_one_letter_code
_entity_poly.pdbx_strand_id
1 'polypeptide(L)'
;MPFKRATGFLGCERGVVLPIAAVMIVILIVVAGAAIDFARAINTRQTLNHAMDNALLAVAREASTTIMTQAQAKSTFAAYFDANLQDGQLYDDVIRRTPEFSLDPIGGRVEASIIAEVPTFFIHHLDLMGYDTSELKSLSVRTSAQASFPTRNAEVTMVLDVTGSMRNHMTDLKKAAKNLVTTLLPDAKTGSGSRVRIALVPYSEGVNGELTVTRIGPDIELSDLVSNGQARKHCLTERMGDDSTTDAPWNKKVNNRIEYFGGGSTGCPSKSTLVPLTSNKEKLKNEINKMSASGGTAGHTGIAWGYYTLSPNWASLWNSIDNGSMPADYYQDNDLKFIVLMTDGEFNTTFRKSGEYKRSNWDWYCRSLSGWATIRYSGCGQNPVYDSEETAEDICDHMKETKNKNEKIRIYSVYFGRDDYSRPARLMKYCATDEDDTYYNAKSAEDLTAAFAQIAQDIKAIYLSK
;
A
#
# COMPACT_ATOMS: atom_id res chain seq x y z
N MET A 1 62.31 -71.93 38.95
CA MET A 1 62.73 -71.09 40.10
C MET A 1 63.48 -69.87 39.57
N PRO A 2 63.39 -68.69 40.20
CA PRO A 2 62.56 -67.57 39.73
C PRO A 2 63.37 -66.32 39.32
N PHE A 3 62.66 -65.31 38.81
CA PHE A 3 62.93 -63.87 38.90
C PHE A 3 64.39 -63.40 39.03
N LYS A 4 64.87 -62.67 38.02
CA LYS A 4 65.63 -61.41 38.21
C LYS A 4 65.95 -60.76 36.87
N ARG A 5 65.21 -59.69 36.54
CA ARG A 5 65.70 -58.44 35.92
C ARG A 5 64.51 -57.58 35.49
N ALA A 6 63.88 -56.92 36.46
CA ALA A 6 62.91 -55.85 36.25
C ALA A 6 63.24 -54.58 37.05
N THR A 7 64.46 -54.45 37.58
CA THR A 7 64.87 -53.33 38.45
C THR A 7 65.85 -52.36 37.81
N GLY A 8 66.15 -52.50 36.50
CA GLY A 8 67.05 -51.60 35.77
C GLY A 8 66.40 -50.36 35.15
N PHE A 9 65.07 -50.22 35.23
CA PHE A 9 64.35 -49.16 34.50
C PHE A 9 63.96 -47.93 35.36
N LEU A 10 64.14 -48.00 36.68
CA LEU A 10 63.73 -46.93 37.60
C LEU A 10 64.85 -45.91 37.93
N GLY A 11 66.06 -46.08 37.38
CA GLY A 11 67.23 -45.24 37.69
C GLY A 11 67.88 -44.53 36.50
N CYS A 12 67.17 -44.38 35.36
CA CYS A 12 67.72 -43.76 34.16
C CYS A 12 67.18 -42.33 33.97
N GLU A 13 67.88 -41.32 34.50
CA GLU A 13 67.52 -39.90 34.37
C GLU A 13 67.63 -39.36 32.93
N ARG A 14 68.27 -40.09 32.01
CA ARG A 14 68.35 -39.73 30.58
C ARG A 14 67.09 -40.04 29.77
N GLY A 15 66.06 -40.63 30.40
CA GLY A 15 64.79 -41.00 29.76
C GLY A 15 63.61 -40.09 30.08
N VAL A 16 63.75 -39.10 30.98
CA VAL A 16 62.64 -38.25 31.46
C VAL A 16 62.13 -37.28 30.39
N VAL A 17 62.98 -36.88 29.43
CA VAL A 17 62.62 -35.95 28.36
C VAL A 17 61.55 -36.52 27.44
N LEU A 18 61.57 -37.83 27.18
CA LEU A 18 60.67 -38.51 26.25
C LEU A 18 59.19 -38.55 26.72
N PRO A 19 58.87 -38.95 27.97
CA PRO A 19 57.51 -38.87 28.48
C PRO A 19 57.01 -37.43 28.66
N ILE A 20 57.87 -36.47 29.05
CA ILE A 20 57.48 -35.05 29.13
C ILE A 20 57.18 -34.50 27.73
N ALA A 21 58.02 -34.79 26.74
CA ALA A 21 57.79 -34.38 25.36
C ALA A 21 56.50 -35.00 24.78
N ALA A 22 56.22 -36.27 25.08
CA ALA A 22 55.00 -36.94 24.66
C ALA A 22 53.74 -36.25 25.24
N VAL A 23 53.75 -35.91 26.53
CA VAL A 23 52.64 -35.18 27.17
C VAL A 23 52.47 -33.79 26.56
N MET A 24 53.57 -33.06 26.33
CA MET A 24 53.53 -31.74 25.71
C MET A 24 52.97 -31.76 24.28
N ILE A 25 53.31 -32.77 23.48
CA ILE A 25 52.77 -32.94 22.12
C ILE A 25 51.26 -33.16 22.18
N VAL A 26 50.76 -34.00 23.09
CA VAL A 26 49.31 -34.22 23.27
C VAL A 26 48.62 -32.91 23.65
N ILE A 27 49.18 -32.14 24.58
CA ILE A 27 48.63 -30.84 24.97
C ILE A 27 48.58 -29.88 23.77
N LEU A 28 49.64 -29.79 22.97
CA LEU A 28 49.67 -28.94 21.78
C LEU A 28 48.63 -29.36 20.73
N ILE A 29 48.43 -30.66 20.53
CA ILE A 29 47.40 -31.19 19.62
C ILE A 29 46.01 -30.83 20.12
N VAL A 30 45.74 -30.99 21.42
CA VAL A 30 44.45 -30.63 22.02
C VAL A 30 44.19 -29.12 21.90
N VAL A 31 45.18 -28.27 22.15
CA VAL A 31 45.04 -26.81 22.03
C VAL A 31 44.79 -26.39 20.57
N ALA A 32 45.57 -26.92 19.62
CA ALA A 32 45.39 -26.63 18.20
C ALA A 32 44.04 -27.18 17.69
N GLY A 33 43.66 -28.36 18.13
CA GLY A 33 42.40 -29.00 17.79
C GLY A 33 41.18 -28.29 18.37
N ALA A 34 41.26 -27.81 19.61
CA ALA A 34 40.22 -26.98 20.21
C ALA A 34 40.01 -25.68 19.41
N ALA A 35 41.09 -25.08 18.88
CA ALA A 35 40.97 -23.93 17.99
C ALA A 35 40.19 -24.26 16.70
N ILE A 36 40.36 -25.47 16.15
CA ILE A 36 39.58 -25.95 15.00
C ILE A 36 38.11 -26.17 15.38
N ASP A 37 37.83 -26.81 16.52
CA ASP A 37 36.47 -27.02 17.02
C ASP A 37 35.73 -25.68 17.24
N PHE A 38 36.41 -24.70 17.84
CA PHE A 38 35.88 -23.33 17.97
C PHE A 38 35.70 -22.63 16.62
N ALA A 39 36.65 -22.78 15.69
CA ALA A 39 36.52 -22.20 14.36
C ALA A 39 35.29 -22.76 13.62
N ARG A 40 35.02 -24.06 13.74
CA ARG A 40 33.81 -24.70 13.19
C ARG A 40 32.54 -24.12 13.82
N ALA A 41 32.50 -23.98 15.14
CA ALA A 41 31.36 -23.39 15.83
C ALA A 41 31.12 -21.92 15.42
N ILE A 42 32.18 -21.13 15.27
CA ILE A 42 32.11 -19.73 14.82
C ILE A 42 31.60 -19.65 13.38
N ASN A 43 32.12 -20.48 12.47
CA ASN A 43 31.67 -20.53 11.08
C ASN A 43 30.20 -20.90 10.99
N THR A 44 29.76 -21.95 11.70
CA THR A 44 28.34 -22.33 11.79
C THR A 44 27.48 -21.18 12.28
N ARG A 45 27.91 -20.46 13.32
CA ARG A 45 27.20 -19.28 13.84
C ARG A 45 27.06 -18.19 12.80
N GLN A 46 28.12 -17.89 12.05
CA GLN A 46 28.11 -16.87 11.01
C GLN A 46 27.18 -17.23 9.85
N THR A 47 27.25 -18.47 9.36
CA THR A 47 26.38 -18.98 8.30
C THR A 47 24.90 -18.92 8.71
N LEU A 48 24.57 -19.36 9.94
CA LEU A 48 23.20 -19.32 10.45
C LEU A 48 22.68 -17.88 10.62
N ASN A 49 23.50 -16.97 11.16
CA ASN A 49 23.14 -15.56 11.27
C ASN A 49 22.83 -14.95 9.89
N HIS A 50 23.71 -15.15 8.92
CA HIS A 50 23.53 -14.61 7.56
C HIS A 50 22.26 -15.16 6.89
N ALA A 51 22.01 -16.47 7.00
CA ALA A 51 20.80 -17.08 6.44
C ALA A 51 19.51 -16.59 7.12
N MET A 52 19.52 -16.44 8.45
CA MET A 52 18.38 -15.89 9.19
C MET A 52 18.11 -14.43 8.84
N ASP A 53 19.14 -13.58 8.79
CA ASP A 53 19.00 -12.17 8.49
C ASP A 53 18.40 -11.96 7.10
N ASN A 54 18.89 -12.68 6.10
CA ASN A 54 18.34 -12.65 4.73
C ASN A 54 16.89 -13.13 4.69
N ALA A 55 16.57 -14.21 5.42
CA ALA A 55 15.22 -14.75 5.47
C ALA A 55 14.23 -13.81 6.17
N LEU A 56 14.62 -13.24 7.31
CA LEU A 56 13.79 -12.27 8.04
C LEU A 56 13.61 -10.98 7.25
N LEU A 57 14.64 -10.49 6.56
CA LEU A 57 14.52 -9.32 5.70
C LEU A 57 13.56 -9.56 4.53
N ALA A 58 13.59 -10.77 3.94
CA ALA A 58 12.65 -11.14 2.88
C ALA A 58 11.20 -11.15 3.38
N VAL A 59 10.95 -11.72 4.58
CA VAL A 59 9.64 -11.70 5.22
C VAL A 59 9.22 -10.26 5.57
N ALA A 60 10.10 -9.46 6.15
CA ALA A 60 9.85 -8.06 6.49
C ALA A 60 9.48 -7.24 5.25
N ARG A 61 10.18 -7.45 4.12
CA ARG A 61 9.86 -6.83 2.84
C ARG A 61 8.47 -7.22 2.35
N GLU A 62 8.11 -8.50 2.42
CA GLU A 62 6.77 -8.93 1.99
C GLU A 62 5.68 -8.35 2.90
N ALA A 63 5.86 -8.46 4.22
CA ALA A 63 4.95 -7.94 5.24
C ALA A 63 4.78 -6.42 5.23
N SER A 64 5.72 -5.68 4.64
CA SER A 64 5.61 -4.23 4.41
C SER A 64 4.56 -3.85 3.35
N THR A 65 4.15 -4.79 2.50
CA THR A 65 3.20 -4.56 1.40
C THR A 65 1.95 -5.42 1.49
N THR A 66 2.06 -6.59 2.14
CA THR A 66 0.97 -7.55 2.29
C THR A 66 0.67 -7.83 3.76
N ILE A 67 -0.60 -8.12 4.04
CA ILE A 67 -1.05 -8.60 5.34
C ILE A 67 -0.93 -10.12 5.31
N MET A 68 -0.03 -10.67 6.12
CA MET A 68 0.29 -12.10 6.19
C MET A 68 -0.08 -12.68 7.54
N THR A 69 -0.46 -13.96 7.54
CA THR A 69 -0.66 -14.75 8.76
C THR A 69 0.67 -15.33 9.26
N GLN A 70 0.72 -15.73 10.53
CA GLN A 70 1.87 -16.43 11.13
C GLN A 70 2.33 -17.63 10.30
N ALA A 71 1.38 -18.42 9.78
CA ALA A 71 1.68 -19.62 8.99
C ALA A 71 2.32 -19.27 7.63
N GLN A 72 1.80 -18.25 6.94
CA GLN A 72 2.36 -17.78 5.67
C GLN A 72 3.77 -17.21 5.87
N ALA A 73 3.96 -16.35 6.86
CA ALA A 73 5.26 -15.75 7.14
C ALA A 73 6.30 -16.81 7.55
N LYS A 74 5.91 -17.82 8.33
CA LYS A 74 6.77 -18.97 8.66
C LYS A 74 7.15 -19.79 7.41
N SER A 75 6.20 -20.01 6.51
CA SER A 75 6.47 -20.72 5.24
C SER A 75 7.42 -19.94 4.34
N THR A 76 7.23 -18.62 4.24
CA THR A 76 8.13 -17.73 3.49
C THR A 76 9.52 -17.71 4.13
N PHE A 77 9.61 -17.59 5.46
CA PHE A 77 10.87 -17.66 6.19
C PHE A 77 11.62 -18.96 5.89
N ALA A 78 10.97 -20.12 5.98
CA ALA A 78 11.60 -21.42 5.71
C ALA A 78 12.15 -21.49 4.28
N ALA A 79 11.37 -21.04 3.28
CA ALA A 79 11.81 -21.05 1.88
C ALA A 79 13.07 -20.19 1.66
N TYR A 80 13.12 -18.99 2.23
CA TYR A 80 14.32 -18.13 2.11
C TYR A 80 15.47 -18.64 2.97
N PHE A 81 15.21 -19.17 4.16
CA PHE A 81 16.23 -19.72 5.04
C PHE A 81 16.93 -20.91 4.40
N ASP A 82 16.16 -21.86 3.85
CA ASP A 82 16.70 -23.03 3.16
C ASP A 82 17.42 -22.65 1.87
N ALA A 83 16.92 -21.67 1.10
CA ALA A 83 17.60 -21.19 -0.11
C ALA A 83 18.95 -20.50 0.18
N ASN A 84 19.09 -19.88 1.36
CA ASN A 84 20.34 -19.26 1.81
C ASN A 84 21.29 -20.25 2.50
N LEU A 85 20.82 -21.45 2.82
CA LEU A 85 21.62 -22.56 3.34
C LEU A 85 21.81 -23.60 2.23
N GLN A 86 22.58 -23.26 1.20
CA GLN A 86 22.92 -24.21 0.14
C GLN A 86 23.82 -25.35 0.65
N ASP A 87 23.81 -26.48 -0.06
CA ASP A 87 24.64 -27.65 0.24
C ASP A 87 26.12 -27.26 0.39
N GLY A 88 26.74 -27.73 1.48
CA GLY A 88 28.17 -27.52 1.77
C GLY A 88 28.53 -26.25 2.55
N GLN A 89 27.57 -25.39 2.91
CA GLN A 89 27.85 -24.22 3.78
C GLN A 89 27.89 -24.53 5.28
N LEU A 90 27.33 -25.66 5.67
CA LEU A 90 27.41 -26.22 7.02
C LEU A 90 28.08 -27.59 6.94
N TYR A 91 28.78 -27.96 7.99
CA TYR A 91 29.34 -29.31 8.10
C TYR A 91 28.20 -30.33 8.26
N ASP A 92 28.32 -31.48 7.59
CA ASP A 92 27.27 -32.52 7.54
C ASP A 92 26.88 -33.09 8.91
N ASP A 93 27.77 -32.98 9.90
CA ASP A 93 27.60 -33.47 11.26
C ASP A 93 26.92 -32.47 12.21
N VAL A 94 26.58 -31.26 11.73
CA VAL A 94 25.88 -30.24 12.51
C VAL A 94 24.40 -30.58 12.63
N ILE A 95 23.91 -30.77 13.86
CA ILE A 95 22.51 -31.07 14.14
C ILE A 95 21.76 -29.76 14.40
N ARG A 96 20.76 -29.45 13.56
CA ARG A 96 19.93 -28.25 13.68
C ARG A 96 18.57 -28.58 14.30
N ARG A 97 18.11 -27.75 15.25
CA ARG A 97 16.70 -27.76 15.67
C ARG A 97 15.86 -26.96 14.69
N THR A 98 14.56 -27.24 14.66
CA THR A 98 13.59 -26.43 13.90
C THR A 98 13.62 -24.99 14.42
N PRO A 99 13.72 -23.97 13.53
CA PRO A 99 13.68 -22.59 13.95
C PRO A 99 12.36 -22.23 14.67
N GLU A 100 12.47 -21.50 15.76
CA GLU A 100 11.35 -20.79 16.38
C GLU A 100 11.13 -19.50 15.61
N PHE A 101 9.88 -19.20 15.26
CA PHE A 101 9.52 -18.07 14.41
C PHE A 101 8.30 -17.34 14.96
N SER A 102 8.38 -16.01 15.07
CA SER A 102 7.33 -15.12 15.55
C SER A 102 7.14 -13.94 14.59
N LEU A 103 5.88 -13.59 14.30
CA LEU A 103 5.51 -12.39 13.54
C LEU A 103 4.59 -11.55 14.41
N ASP A 104 4.97 -10.30 14.61
CA ASP A 104 4.11 -9.26 15.18
C ASP A 104 3.68 -8.30 14.05
N PRO A 105 2.48 -8.50 13.47
CA PRO A 105 1.99 -7.67 12.37
C PRO A 105 1.57 -6.27 12.80
N ILE A 106 1.34 -6.04 14.11
CA ILE A 106 0.90 -4.75 14.68
C ILE A 106 2.10 -3.91 15.07
N GLY A 107 3.08 -4.51 15.76
CA GLY A 107 4.34 -3.85 16.11
C GLY A 107 5.37 -3.81 14.97
N GLY A 108 5.07 -4.46 13.83
CA GLY A 108 5.92 -4.42 12.64
C GLY A 108 7.23 -5.16 12.83
N ARG A 109 7.23 -6.31 13.50
CA ARG A 109 8.43 -7.07 13.86
C ARG A 109 8.32 -8.52 13.43
N VAL A 110 9.44 -9.09 13.00
CA VAL A 110 9.58 -10.52 12.72
C VAL A 110 10.85 -11.02 13.36
N GLU A 111 10.76 -12.15 14.04
CA GLU A 111 11.82 -12.71 14.87
C GLU A 111 11.98 -14.19 14.57
N ALA A 112 13.24 -14.64 14.50
CA ALA A 112 13.55 -16.06 14.42
C ALA A 112 14.71 -16.41 15.34
N SER A 113 14.67 -17.61 15.90
CA SER A 113 15.81 -18.18 16.63
C SER A 113 16.02 -19.65 16.28
N ILE A 114 17.29 -20.06 16.26
CA ILE A 114 17.68 -21.43 15.98
C ILE A 114 18.82 -21.84 16.93
N ILE A 115 18.83 -23.12 17.28
CA ILE A 115 19.89 -23.78 18.04
C ILE A 115 20.48 -24.87 17.15
N ALA A 116 21.81 -24.87 17.02
CA ALA A 116 22.57 -25.89 16.32
C ALA A 116 23.65 -26.48 17.24
N GLU A 117 23.80 -27.80 17.21
CA GLU A 117 24.84 -28.50 17.96
C GLU A 117 25.99 -28.85 17.02
N VAL A 118 27.19 -28.34 17.32
CA VAL A 118 28.40 -28.58 16.53
C VAL A 118 29.29 -29.60 17.25
N PRO A 119 29.46 -30.82 16.72
CA PRO A 119 30.30 -31.83 17.36
C PRO A 119 31.76 -31.36 17.50
N THR A 120 32.38 -31.60 18.65
CA THR A 120 33.82 -31.34 18.84
C THR A 120 34.63 -32.61 18.62
N PHE A 121 35.75 -32.53 17.91
CA PHE A 121 36.60 -33.70 17.67
C PHE A 121 37.80 -33.77 18.61
N PHE A 122 38.34 -32.62 19.02
CA PHE A 122 39.61 -32.57 19.76
C PHE A 122 39.42 -32.29 21.25
N ILE A 123 38.41 -31.49 21.61
CA ILE A 123 38.12 -31.13 23.00
C ILE A 123 37.79 -32.38 23.84
N HIS A 124 37.12 -33.38 23.26
CA HIS A 124 36.77 -34.61 23.95
C HIS A 124 37.99 -35.43 24.42
N HIS A 125 39.17 -35.27 23.79
CA HIS A 125 40.38 -35.98 24.20
C HIS A 125 40.95 -35.52 25.55
N LEU A 126 40.41 -34.45 26.15
CA LEU A 126 40.70 -34.08 27.55
C LEU A 126 40.16 -35.10 28.56
N ASP A 127 39.24 -35.99 28.18
CA ASP A 127 38.82 -37.14 29.00
C ASP A 127 40.01 -38.05 29.35
N LEU A 128 40.98 -38.17 28.44
CA LEU A 128 42.21 -38.93 28.67
C LEU A 128 43.10 -38.30 29.74
N MET A 129 42.89 -37.01 30.05
CA MET A 129 43.60 -36.27 31.09
C MET A 129 42.82 -36.20 32.41
N GLY A 130 41.71 -36.94 32.55
CA GLY A 130 40.92 -37.04 33.77
C GLY A 130 39.91 -35.91 33.98
N TYR A 131 39.65 -35.10 32.95
CA TYR A 131 38.58 -34.10 32.95
C TYR A 131 37.30 -34.74 32.39
N ASP A 132 36.14 -34.47 32.99
CA ASP A 132 34.86 -34.91 32.41
C ASP A 132 34.43 -33.93 31.30
N THR A 133 34.50 -34.37 30.04
CA THR A 133 34.09 -33.60 28.86
C THR A 133 32.75 -34.05 28.29
N SER A 134 31.94 -34.79 29.06
CA SER A 134 30.62 -35.26 28.60
C SER A 134 29.72 -34.12 28.11
N GLU A 135 29.81 -32.93 28.71
CA GLU A 135 29.10 -31.70 28.30
C GLU A 135 29.75 -30.97 27.11
N LEU A 136 30.99 -31.29 26.74
CA LEU A 136 31.74 -30.61 25.68
C LEU A 136 31.77 -31.40 24.37
N LYS A 137 31.06 -32.53 24.27
CA LYS A 137 30.98 -33.35 23.04
C LYS A 137 30.38 -32.58 21.86
N SER A 138 29.56 -31.57 22.13
CA SER A 138 29.09 -30.60 21.15
C SER A 138 29.13 -29.20 21.72
N LEU A 139 29.39 -28.22 20.86
CA LEU A 139 29.21 -26.81 21.15
C LEU A 139 27.83 -26.37 20.67
N SER A 140 26.99 -25.94 21.62
CA SER A 140 25.67 -25.40 21.31
C SER A 140 25.79 -23.97 20.79
N VAL A 141 25.41 -23.75 19.55
CA VAL A 141 25.38 -22.46 18.88
C VAL A 141 23.94 -21.98 18.83
N ARG A 142 23.65 -20.90 19.56
CA ARG A 142 22.37 -20.21 19.52
C ARG A 142 22.48 -18.93 18.71
N THR A 143 21.57 -18.75 17.77
CA THR A 143 21.45 -17.54 16.98
C THR A 143 20.02 -17.02 17.02
N SER A 144 19.86 -15.71 17.10
CA SER A 144 18.57 -15.02 17.03
C SER A 144 18.72 -13.79 16.17
N ALA A 145 17.74 -13.53 15.32
CA ALA A 145 17.68 -12.36 14.48
C ALA A 145 16.29 -11.74 14.52
N GLN A 146 16.23 -10.44 14.23
CA GLN A 146 15.00 -9.67 14.17
C GLN A 146 15.07 -8.72 12.99
N ALA A 147 13.96 -8.59 12.26
CA ALA A 147 13.76 -7.52 11.30
C ALA A 147 12.48 -6.75 11.67
N SER A 148 12.42 -5.46 11.36
CA SER A 148 11.19 -4.69 11.51
C SER A 148 10.80 -3.97 10.23
N PHE A 149 9.50 -3.93 9.96
CA PHE A 149 8.89 -3.43 8.74
C PHE A 149 7.83 -2.36 9.07
N PRO A 150 7.53 -1.45 8.12
CA PRO A 150 6.49 -0.45 8.30
C PRO A 150 5.11 -1.10 8.37
N THR A 151 4.25 -0.58 9.24
CA THR A 151 2.89 -1.08 9.48
C THR A 151 1.81 -0.20 8.87
N ARG A 152 2.23 0.89 8.21
CA ARG A 152 1.31 1.84 7.59
C ARG A 152 0.58 1.19 6.39
N ASN A 153 -0.67 1.56 6.23
CA ASN A 153 -1.53 1.26 5.10
C ASN A 153 -1.69 2.52 4.25
N ALA A 154 -2.01 2.35 2.98
CA ALA A 154 -2.27 3.46 2.06
C ALA A 154 -3.62 3.27 1.36
N GLU A 155 -4.49 4.25 1.49
CA GLU A 155 -5.72 4.39 0.73
C GLU A 155 -5.54 5.46 -0.33
N VAL A 156 -5.63 5.08 -1.60
CA VAL A 156 -5.38 5.99 -2.73
C VAL A 156 -6.63 6.10 -3.58
N THR A 157 -7.07 7.30 -3.89
CA THR A 157 -8.17 7.51 -4.85
C THR A 157 -7.67 8.20 -6.10
N MET A 158 -7.91 7.61 -7.27
CA MET A 158 -7.64 8.25 -8.55
C MET A 158 -8.91 8.90 -9.09
N VAL A 159 -8.90 10.21 -9.25
CA VAL A 159 -9.97 11.00 -9.87
C VAL A 159 -9.52 11.39 -11.27
N LEU A 160 -10.09 10.75 -12.29
CA LEU A 160 -9.57 10.81 -13.65
C LEU A 160 -10.58 11.45 -14.60
N ASP A 161 -10.14 12.51 -15.27
CA ASP A 161 -10.91 13.18 -16.33
C ASP A 161 -11.06 12.27 -17.55
N VAL A 162 -12.29 11.88 -17.87
CA VAL A 162 -12.64 11.13 -19.08
C VAL A 162 -13.62 11.92 -19.95
N THR A 163 -13.47 13.24 -19.96
CA THR A 163 -14.33 14.15 -20.72
C THR A 163 -14.02 14.14 -22.21
N GLY A 164 -14.84 14.84 -23.01
CA GLY A 164 -14.68 14.88 -24.46
C GLY A 164 -13.33 15.43 -24.95
N SER A 165 -12.67 16.31 -24.20
CA SER A 165 -11.34 16.87 -24.52
C SER A 165 -10.26 15.77 -24.53
N MET A 166 -10.39 14.78 -23.64
CA MET A 166 -9.48 13.64 -23.51
C MET A 166 -9.56 12.60 -24.65
N ARG A 167 -10.38 12.82 -25.69
CA ARG A 167 -10.62 11.82 -26.76
C ARG A 167 -9.36 11.28 -27.41
N ASN A 168 -8.36 12.12 -27.62
CA ASN A 168 -7.10 11.73 -28.26
C ASN A 168 -6.02 11.26 -27.26
N HIS A 169 -6.28 11.38 -25.95
CA HIS A 169 -5.32 11.13 -24.88
C HIS A 169 -5.77 10.02 -23.92
N MET A 170 -6.92 9.40 -24.20
CA MET A 170 -7.48 8.33 -23.39
C MET A 170 -6.55 7.11 -23.30
N THR A 171 -5.80 6.81 -24.36
CA THR A 171 -4.81 5.72 -24.34
C THR A 171 -3.68 6.00 -23.35
N ASP A 172 -3.22 7.25 -23.31
CA ASP A 172 -2.11 7.69 -22.45
C ASP A 172 -2.53 7.70 -20.99
N LEU A 173 -3.71 8.27 -20.69
CA LEU A 173 -4.30 8.24 -19.35
C LEU A 173 -4.48 6.80 -18.86
N LYS A 174 -5.00 5.90 -19.70
CA LYS A 174 -5.15 4.48 -19.35
C LYS A 174 -3.80 3.82 -19.03
N LYS A 175 -2.75 4.15 -19.77
CA LYS A 175 -1.41 3.62 -19.54
C LYS A 175 -0.84 4.14 -18.21
N ALA A 176 -0.91 5.45 -17.99
CA ALA A 176 -0.45 6.11 -16.76
C ALA A 176 -1.16 5.56 -15.50
N ALA A 177 -2.49 5.47 -15.54
CA ALA A 177 -3.29 4.92 -14.44
C ALA A 177 -2.98 3.44 -14.14
N LYS A 178 -2.83 2.59 -15.17
CA LYS A 178 -2.44 1.18 -14.97
C LYS A 178 -1.04 1.05 -14.36
N ASN A 179 -0.11 1.91 -14.74
CA ASN A 179 1.23 1.91 -14.19
C ASN A 179 1.20 2.24 -12.70
N LEU A 180 0.45 3.27 -12.30
CA LEU A 180 0.26 3.61 -10.89
C LEU A 180 -0.35 2.42 -10.11
N VAL A 181 -1.43 1.84 -10.61
CA VAL A 181 -2.07 0.65 -10.00
C VAL A 181 -1.10 -0.52 -9.87
N THR A 182 -0.28 -0.76 -10.89
CA THR A 182 0.69 -1.87 -10.90
C THR A 182 1.85 -1.63 -9.93
N THR A 183 2.31 -0.40 -9.79
CA THR A 183 3.41 -0.02 -8.88
C THR A 183 2.99 -0.07 -7.41
N LEU A 184 1.76 0.35 -7.11
CA LEU A 184 1.25 0.46 -5.74
C LEU A 184 0.68 -0.84 -5.18
N LEU A 185 -0.04 -1.63 -5.97
CA LEU A 185 -0.61 -2.89 -5.50
C LEU A 185 0.38 -4.04 -5.72
N PRO A 186 0.64 -4.88 -4.70
CA PRO A 186 1.39 -6.12 -4.89
C PRO A 186 0.59 -7.10 -5.76
N ASP A 187 1.27 -8.11 -6.30
CA ASP A 187 0.57 -9.22 -6.98
C ASP A 187 -0.20 -10.05 -5.95
N ALA A 188 -1.43 -10.43 -6.31
CA ALA A 188 -2.30 -11.14 -5.40
C ALA A 188 -1.72 -12.51 -5.05
N LYS A 189 -1.46 -12.75 -3.76
CA LYS A 189 -1.16 -14.07 -3.20
C LYS A 189 -2.37 -14.60 -2.44
N THR A 190 -2.73 -15.86 -2.68
CA THR A 190 -3.89 -16.50 -2.05
C THR A 190 -3.85 -16.35 -0.53
N GLY A 191 -4.91 -15.75 0.04
CA GLY A 191 -5.05 -15.56 1.49
C GLY A 191 -4.16 -14.49 2.11
N SER A 192 -3.52 -13.61 1.32
CA SER A 192 -2.81 -12.43 1.82
C SER A 192 -3.58 -11.14 1.47
N GLY A 193 -3.73 -10.24 2.44
CA GLY A 193 -4.28 -8.91 2.21
C GLY A 193 -3.24 -7.96 1.60
N SER A 194 -3.67 -6.83 1.06
CA SER A 194 -2.77 -5.74 0.62
C SER A 194 -2.85 -4.60 1.63
N ARG A 195 -1.71 -4.00 1.97
CA ARG A 195 -1.66 -2.75 2.77
C ARG A 195 -2.06 -1.52 1.96
N VAL A 196 -2.05 -1.64 0.64
CA VAL A 196 -2.49 -0.59 -0.27
C VAL A 196 -3.86 -0.94 -0.85
N ARG A 197 -4.78 0.02 -0.86
CA ARG A 197 -6.09 -0.07 -1.50
C ARG A 197 -6.30 1.14 -2.39
N ILE A 198 -6.90 0.92 -3.55
CA ILE A 198 -7.09 1.98 -4.55
C ILE A 198 -8.57 2.07 -4.91
N ALA A 199 -9.11 3.28 -4.93
CA ALA A 199 -10.39 3.62 -5.54
C ALA A 199 -10.16 4.32 -6.89
N LEU A 200 -11.12 4.16 -7.81
CA LEU A 200 -11.07 4.74 -9.14
C LEU A 200 -12.38 5.51 -9.39
N VAL A 201 -12.26 6.80 -9.73
CA VAL A 201 -13.37 7.70 -9.98
C VAL A 201 -13.18 8.36 -11.34
N PRO A 202 -13.56 7.69 -12.44
CA PRO A 202 -13.60 8.32 -13.75
C PRO A 202 -14.78 9.30 -13.78
N TYR A 203 -14.54 10.54 -14.21
CA TYR A 203 -15.59 11.56 -14.26
C TYR A 203 -15.71 12.22 -15.63
N SER A 204 -16.93 12.69 -15.91
CA SER A 204 -17.25 13.56 -17.04
C SER A 204 -18.16 14.68 -16.55
N GLU A 205 -19.42 14.72 -16.99
CA GLU A 205 -20.48 15.57 -16.41
C GLU A 205 -20.97 15.05 -15.05
N GLY A 206 -20.28 14.04 -14.52
CA GLY A 206 -20.55 13.39 -13.24
C GLY A 206 -19.80 12.08 -13.17
N VAL A 207 -20.17 11.25 -12.21
CA VAL A 207 -19.57 9.94 -11.95
C VAL A 207 -20.60 8.84 -12.20
N ASN A 208 -20.20 7.77 -12.87
CA ASN A 208 -21.10 6.63 -13.08
C ASN A 208 -21.16 5.77 -11.81
N GLY A 209 -22.34 5.74 -11.19
CA GLY A 209 -22.67 5.01 -9.97
C GLY A 209 -23.40 3.69 -10.17
N GLU A 210 -23.28 3.04 -11.34
CA GLU A 210 -23.83 1.71 -11.62
C GLU A 210 -23.08 0.62 -10.82
N LEU A 211 -23.30 0.62 -9.50
CA LEU A 211 -22.74 -0.34 -8.55
C LEU A 211 -23.86 -0.93 -7.71
N THR A 212 -23.92 -2.25 -7.64
CA THR A 212 -24.89 -2.97 -6.80
C THR A 212 -24.52 -2.87 -5.31
N VAL A 213 -25.48 -2.48 -4.49
CA VAL A 213 -25.37 -2.40 -3.03
C VAL A 213 -25.80 -3.73 -2.41
N THR A 214 -24.92 -4.71 -2.52
CA THR A 214 -25.21 -6.13 -2.27
C THR A 214 -25.79 -6.47 -0.89
N ARG A 215 -25.54 -5.65 0.14
CA ARG A 215 -25.97 -5.92 1.52
C ARG A 215 -27.27 -5.26 1.94
N ILE A 216 -27.82 -4.37 1.11
CA ILE A 216 -29.14 -3.78 1.34
C ILE A 216 -30.18 -4.52 0.49
N GLY A 217 -29.84 -4.82 -0.76
CA GLY A 217 -30.67 -5.63 -1.64
C GLY A 217 -30.00 -5.82 -3.01
N PRO A 218 -30.27 -6.95 -3.70
CA PRO A 218 -29.62 -7.28 -4.97
C PRO A 218 -29.94 -6.31 -6.12
N ASP A 219 -31.03 -5.54 -6.01
CA ASP A 219 -31.53 -4.63 -7.05
C ASP A 219 -31.37 -3.15 -6.68
N ILE A 220 -30.61 -2.83 -5.62
CA ILE A 220 -30.36 -1.45 -5.20
C ILE A 220 -29.02 -1.01 -5.75
N GLU A 221 -29.04 0.02 -6.58
CA GLU A 221 -27.83 0.66 -7.09
C GLU A 221 -27.39 1.82 -6.21
N LEU A 222 -26.07 2.05 -6.17
CA LEU A 222 -25.47 3.16 -5.48
C LEU A 222 -26.09 4.49 -5.93
N SER A 223 -26.24 4.67 -7.25
CA SER A 223 -26.82 5.88 -7.81
C SER A 223 -28.22 6.16 -7.31
N ASP A 224 -29.07 5.14 -7.19
CA ASP A 224 -30.43 5.31 -6.70
C ASP A 224 -30.47 5.55 -5.20
N LEU A 225 -29.63 4.85 -4.45
CA LEU A 225 -29.58 4.94 -3.00
C LEU A 225 -29.20 6.35 -2.52
N VAL A 226 -28.08 6.88 -3.01
CA VAL A 226 -27.57 8.19 -2.55
C VAL A 226 -28.37 9.35 -3.12
N SER A 227 -29.00 9.16 -4.28
CA SER A 227 -29.76 10.21 -4.95
C SER A 227 -31.26 10.16 -4.69
N ASN A 228 -31.73 9.21 -3.87
CA ASN A 228 -33.15 8.95 -3.65
C ASN A 228 -33.92 8.71 -4.97
N GLY A 229 -33.35 7.87 -5.84
CA GLY A 229 -33.89 7.47 -7.14
C GLY A 229 -33.94 8.58 -8.19
N GLN A 230 -33.23 9.69 -7.98
CA GLN A 230 -33.26 10.82 -8.91
C GLN A 230 -32.18 10.72 -9.99
N ALA A 231 -31.11 9.94 -9.78
CA ALA A 231 -30.03 9.76 -10.75
C ALA A 231 -30.56 9.23 -12.09
N ARG A 232 -30.10 9.82 -13.19
CA ARG A 232 -30.51 9.40 -14.55
C ARG A 232 -29.35 8.67 -15.20
N LYS A 233 -29.60 7.46 -15.74
CA LYS A 233 -28.56 6.59 -16.29
C LYS A 233 -27.37 6.44 -15.34
N HIS A 234 -27.67 6.21 -14.05
CA HIS A 234 -26.66 6.01 -13.00
C HIS A 234 -25.72 7.19 -12.76
N CYS A 235 -26.05 8.37 -13.28
CA CYS A 235 -25.17 9.52 -13.27
C CYS A 235 -25.27 10.27 -11.94
N LEU A 236 -24.22 10.17 -11.15
CA LEU A 236 -24.02 10.86 -9.89
C LEU A 236 -23.39 12.22 -10.14
N THR A 237 -23.93 13.23 -9.46
CA THR A 237 -23.55 14.64 -9.61
C THR A 237 -23.32 15.25 -8.23
N GLU A 238 -23.35 16.57 -8.12
CA GLU A 238 -23.02 17.34 -6.91
C GLU A 238 -23.96 17.09 -5.73
N ARG A 239 -23.56 17.52 -4.55
CA ARG A 239 -24.46 17.68 -3.40
C ARG A 239 -25.02 19.08 -3.37
N MET A 240 -26.05 19.29 -2.57
CA MET A 240 -26.61 20.62 -2.32
C MET A 240 -26.58 20.98 -0.86
N GLY A 241 -26.88 22.25 -0.61
CA GLY A 241 -26.93 22.82 0.73
C GLY A 241 -25.54 23.08 1.28
N ASP A 242 -25.49 23.30 2.58
CA ASP A 242 -24.29 23.70 3.30
C ASP A 242 -23.21 22.60 3.31
N ASP A 243 -23.59 21.34 3.01
CA ASP A 243 -22.67 20.21 2.93
C ASP A 243 -22.23 19.87 1.48
N SER A 244 -22.48 20.78 0.53
CA SER A 244 -22.21 20.52 -0.89
C SER A 244 -20.74 20.23 -1.20
N THR A 245 -19.83 20.77 -0.40
CA THR A 245 -18.36 20.66 -0.54
C THR A 245 -17.71 19.79 0.54
N THR A 246 -18.50 19.25 1.47
CA THR A 246 -18.00 18.50 2.64
C THR A 246 -18.23 17.00 2.50
N ASP A 247 -17.55 16.21 3.34
CA ASP A 247 -17.75 14.77 3.42
C ASP A 247 -18.87 14.34 4.37
N ALA A 248 -19.83 15.24 4.69
CA ALA A 248 -20.94 14.90 5.57
C ALA A 248 -21.63 13.59 5.13
N PRO A 249 -22.14 12.76 6.05
CA PRO A 249 -22.67 11.44 5.71
C PRO A 249 -23.68 11.46 4.55
N TRP A 250 -23.61 10.44 3.68
CA TRP A 250 -24.43 10.32 2.48
C TRP A 250 -25.94 10.37 2.75
N ASN A 251 -26.37 9.92 3.93
CA ASN A 251 -27.76 9.85 4.37
C ASN A 251 -28.17 11.01 5.28
N LYS A 252 -27.35 12.06 5.42
CA LYS A 252 -27.70 13.26 6.19
C LYS A 252 -28.96 13.88 5.60
N LYS A 253 -29.96 14.10 6.45
CA LYS A 253 -31.24 14.70 6.06
C LYS A 253 -31.28 16.17 6.45
N VAL A 254 -31.66 17.02 5.51
CA VAL A 254 -32.02 18.43 5.74
C VAL A 254 -33.53 18.54 5.49
N ASN A 255 -34.28 19.10 6.45
CA ASN A 255 -35.74 19.16 6.39
C ASN A 255 -36.41 17.80 6.06
N ASN A 256 -35.90 16.72 6.67
CA ASN A 256 -36.34 15.34 6.47
C ASN A 256 -36.15 14.78 5.04
N ARG A 257 -35.32 15.41 4.20
CA ARG A 257 -34.97 14.97 2.84
C ARG A 257 -33.46 14.82 2.70
N ILE A 258 -33.01 13.85 1.90
CA ILE A 258 -31.60 13.75 1.51
C ILE A 258 -31.34 14.82 0.45
N GLU A 259 -30.38 15.72 0.68
CA GLU A 259 -30.00 16.77 -0.26
C GLU A 259 -28.83 16.30 -1.15
N TYR A 260 -29.17 15.42 -2.09
CA TYR A 260 -28.25 14.97 -3.12
C TYR A 260 -28.79 15.31 -4.49
N PHE A 261 -27.90 15.68 -5.41
CA PHE A 261 -28.28 15.82 -6.80
C PHE A 261 -28.28 14.44 -7.44
N GLY A 262 -29.47 13.86 -7.58
CA GLY A 262 -29.69 12.85 -8.60
C GLY A 262 -30.30 13.50 -9.82
N GLY A 263 -29.66 13.36 -10.96
CA GLY A 263 -30.40 13.37 -12.22
C GLY A 263 -30.35 14.61 -13.10
N GLY A 264 -29.43 15.55 -12.87
CA GLY A 264 -29.26 16.64 -13.83
C GLY A 264 -28.29 16.35 -14.96
N SER A 265 -27.70 15.16 -15.04
CA SER A 265 -27.06 14.72 -16.29
C SER A 265 -27.35 13.25 -16.62
N THR A 266 -27.26 12.96 -17.92
CA THR A 266 -27.18 11.61 -18.50
C THR A 266 -25.84 11.40 -19.23
N GLY A 267 -24.91 12.34 -19.07
CA GLY A 267 -23.62 12.45 -19.77
C GLY A 267 -22.43 11.95 -18.95
N CYS A 268 -22.68 11.15 -17.91
CA CYS A 268 -21.62 10.44 -17.18
C CYS A 268 -20.91 9.41 -18.06
N PRO A 269 -19.69 8.95 -17.66
CA PRO A 269 -18.98 7.90 -18.38
C PRO A 269 -19.82 6.63 -18.51
N SER A 270 -20.24 6.28 -19.72
CA SER A 270 -21.23 5.20 -19.93
C SER A 270 -20.64 3.78 -19.91
N LYS A 271 -19.31 3.66 -19.94
CA LYS A 271 -18.61 2.36 -19.99
C LYS A 271 -17.82 2.05 -18.73
N SER A 272 -17.29 3.09 -18.08
CA SER A 272 -16.51 2.95 -16.85
C SER A 272 -17.32 3.41 -15.65
N THR A 273 -17.32 2.62 -14.59
CA THR A 273 -18.00 2.91 -13.33
C THR A 273 -17.01 3.31 -12.24
N LEU A 274 -17.52 3.97 -11.19
CA LEU A 274 -16.77 4.17 -9.96
C LEU A 274 -16.35 2.81 -9.38
N VAL A 275 -15.13 2.72 -8.87
CA VAL A 275 -14.68 1.56 -8.09
C VAL A 275 -14.31 2.07 -6.71
N PRO A 276 -15.02 1.64 -5.65
CA PRO A 276 -14.63 1.99 -4.30
C PRO A 276 -13.32 1.27 -3.92
N LEU A 277 -12.74 1.62 -2.77
CA LEU A 277 -11.44 1.10 -2.34
C LEU A 277 -11.35 -0.43 -2.51
N THR A 278 -10.30 -0.89 -3.20
CA THR A 278 -10.06 -2.31 -3.39
C THR A 278 -8.56 -2.59 -3.54
N SER A 279 -8.15 -3.79 -3.14
CA SER A 279 -6.82 -4.33 -3.42
C SER A 279 -6.79 -5.19 -4.69
N ASN A 280 -7.92 -5.33 -5.39
CA ASN A 280 -8.02 -6.14 -6.59
C ASN A 280 -7.44 -5.39 -7.81
N LYS A 281 -6.16 -5.65 -8.08
CA LYS A 281 -5.39 -5.08 -9.21
C LYS A 281 -6.08 -5.29 -10.56
N GLU A 282 -6.62 -6.48 -10.82
CA GLU A 282 -7.25 -6.81 -12.11
C GLU A 282 -8.60 -6.12 -12.27
N LYS A 283 -9.40 -5.99 -11.20
CA LYS A 283 -10.65 -5.20 -11.21
C LYS A 283 -10.38 -3.76 -11.65
N LEU A 284 -9.36 -3.11 -11.07
CA LEU A 284 -8.97 -1.74 -11.41
C LEU A 284 -8.47 -1.63 -12.85
N LYS A 285 -7.59 -2.52 -13.29
CA LYS A 285 -7.08 -2.52 -14.68
C LYS A 285 -8.19 -2.72 -15.71
N ASN A 286 -9.12 -3.62 -15.42
CA ASN A 286 -10.29 -3.87 -16.27
C ASN A 286 -11.19 -2.65 -16.35
N GLU A 287 -11.40 -1.95 -15.24
CA GLU A 287 -12.21 -0.74 -15.24
C GLU A 287 -11.54 0.42 -15.99
N ILE A 288 -10.23 0.61 -15.78
CA ILE A 288 -9.42 1.58 -16.54
C ILE A 288 -9.52 1.30 -18.05
N ASN A 289 -9.52 0.03 -18.48
CA ASN A 289 -9.68 -0.32 -19.89
C ASN A 289 -11.01 0.15 -20.50
N LYS A 290 -12.08 0.23 -19.71
CA LYS A 290 -13.41 0.63 -20.18
C LYS A 290 -13.55 2.15 -20.36
N MET A 291 -12.69 2.96 -19.75
CA MET A 291 -12.79 4.42 -19.82
C MET A 291 -12.84 4.92 -21.26
N SER A 292 -13.69 5.91 -21.53
CA SER A 292 -13.83 6.51 -22.85
C SER A 292 -14.24 7.96 -22.74
N ALA A 293 -13.64 8.81 -23.57
CA ALA A 293 -13.90 10.24 -23.60
C ALA A 293 -15.35 10.55 -24.00
N SER A 294 -16.07 11.30 -23.17
CA SER A 294 -17.44 11.75 -23.47
C SER A 294 -17.86 12.94 -22.62
N GLY A 295 -18.87 13.71 -23.05
CA GLY A 295 -19.52 14.74 -22.22
C GLY A 295 -18.68 15.99 -21.94
N GLY A 296 -19.28 16.92 -21.20
CA GLY A 296 -18.61 18.08 -20.61
C GLY A 296 -17.90 17.76 -19.29
N THR A 297 -17.28 18.77 -18.67
CA THR A 297 -16.33 18.59 -17.57
C THR A 297 -16.91 19.13 -16.26
N ALA A 298 -17.38 18.24 -15.39
CA ALA A 298 -17.82 18.55 -14.02
C ALA A 298 -16.78 18.01 -13.01
N GLY A 299 -15.57 18.56 -13.04
CA GLY A 299 -14.44 18.01 -12.29
C GLY A 299 -14.58 18.11 -10.78
N HIS A 300 -15.22 19.15 -10.26
CA HIS A 300 -15.62 19.25 -8.86
C HIS A 300 -16.51 18.09 -8.39
N THR A 301 -17.39 17.58 -9.25
CA THR A 301 -18.15 16.36 -8.94
C THR A 301 -17.22 15.15 -8.82
N GLY A 302 -16.26 15.01 -9.75
CA GLY A 302 -15.25 13.95 -9.67
C GLY A 302 -14.44 14.02 -8.38
N ILE A 303 -13.99 15.22 -8.01
CA ILE A 303 -13.21 15.49 -6.79
C ILE A 303 -14.05 15.15 -5.54
N ALA A 304 -15.32 15.59 -5.49
CA ALA A 304 -16.23 15.28 -4.40
C ALA A 304 -16.42 13.76 -4.21
N TRP A 305 -16.73 13.04 -5.30
CA TRP A 305 -16.86 11.58 -5.24
C TRP A 305 -15.54 10.88 -4.92
N GLY A 306 -14.42 11.46 -5.34
CA GLY A 306 -13.10 11.03 -4.89
C GLY A 306 -12.94 11.14 -3.37
N TYR A 307 -13.29 12.29 -2.80
CA TYR A 307 -13.27 12.52 -1.35
C TYR A 307 -14.16 11.53 -0.61
N TYR A 308 -15.38 11.28 -1.10
CA TYR A 308 -16.32 10.34 -0.49
C TYR A 308 -15.78 8.91 -0.41
N THR A 309 -14.97 8.46 -1.39
CA THR A 309 -14.36 7.12 -1.33
C THR A 309 -13.33 6.95 -0.21
N LEU A 310 -12.74 8.04 0.28
CA LEU A 310 -11.75 8.04 1.37
C LEU A 310 -12.33 8.43 2.72
N SER A 311 -13.55 8.97 2.74
CA SER A 311 -14.16 9.50 3.96
C SER A 311 -14.71 8.40 4.88
N PRO A 312 -14.29 8.35 6.16
CA PRO A 312 -14.90 7.49 7.17
C PRO A 312 -16.39 7.81 7.41
N ASN A 313 -16.84 9.06 7.17
CA ASN A 313 -18.26 9.43 7.26
C ASN A 313 -19.12 8.68 6.22
N TRP A 314 -18.48 8.16 5.18
CA TRP A 314 -19.08 7.37 4.11
C TRP A 314 -18.87 5.85 4.28
N ALA A 315 -18.17 5.42 5.34
CA ALA A 315 -17.84 4.03 5.60
C ALA A 315 -19.05 3.09 5.57
N SER A 316 -20.18 3.52 6.14
CA SER A 316 -21.42 2.73 6.16
C SER A 316 -21.94 2.39 4.76
N LEU A 317 -21.82 3.32 3.80
CA LEU A 317 -22.21 3.11 2.41
C LEU A 317 -21.29 2.10 1.73
N TRP A 318 -19.98 2.31 1.83
CA TRP A 318 -19.01 1.45 1.15
C TRP A 318 -19.04 0.02 1.71
N ASN A 319 -19.20 -0.13 3.02
CA ASN A 319 -19.39 -1.41 3.68
C ASN A 319 -20.65 -2.16 3.18
N SER A 320 -21.68 -1.43 2.73
CA SER A 320 -22.90 -2.04 2.16
C SER A 320 -22.71 -2.57 0.73
N ILE A 321 -21.66 -2.15 0.03
CA ILE A 321 -21.25 -2.66 -1.28
C ILE A 321 -20.29 -3.84 -1.10
N ASP A 322 -19.19 -3.60 -0.38
CA ASP A 322 -18.15 -4.58 -0.05
C ASP A 322 -17.44 -4.15 1.25
N ASN A 323 -17.28 -5.07 2.21
CA ASN A 323 -16.54 -4.79 3.45
C ASN A 323 -15.10 -4.35 3.18
N GLY A 324 -14.48 -4.87 2.11
CA GLY A 324 -13.11 -4.50 1.72
C GLY A 324 -12.96 -3.04 1.24
N SER A 325 -14.09 -2.38 0.97
CA SER A 325 -14.15 -1.01 0.46
C SER A 325 -14.34 0.06 1.54
N MET A 326 -14.43 -0.33 2.81
CA MET A 326 -14.60 0.62 3.90
C MET A 326 -13.30 1.43 4.11
N PRO A 327 -13.34 2.78 4.02
CA PRO A 327 -12.19 3.62 4.36
C PRO A 327 -11.88 3.55 5.86
N ALA A 328 -10.60 3.66 6.19
CA ALA A 328 -10.10 3.78 7.56
C ALA A 328 -10.48 5.13 8.17
N ASP A 329 -10.37 5.26 9.49
CA ASP A 329 -10.58 6.54 10.20
C ASP A 329 -9.52 7.58 9.79
N TYR A 330 -9.82 8.87 9.94
CA TYR A 330 -8.89 9.98 9.67
C TYR A 330 -7.82 10.17 10.76
N TYR A 331 -7.92 9.47 11.89
CA TYR A 331 -7.04 9.70 13.05
C TYR A 331 -6.22 8.47 13.44
N GLN A 332 -6.11 7.48 12.55
CA GLN A 332 -5.23 6.34 12.80
C GLN A 332 -3.88 6.61 12.14
N ASP A 333 -2.84 6.80 12.97
CA ASP A 333 -1.45 7.11 12.55
C ASP A 333 -0.85 6.14 11.50
N ASN A 334 -1.46 4.98 11.32
CA ASN A 334 -1.04 3.98 10.36
C ASN A 334 -1.82 4.01 9.04
N ASP A 335 -2.91 4.76 8.89
CA ASP A 335 -3.76 4.73 7.69
C ASP A 335 -3.61 6.01 6.86
N LEU A 336 -2.67 6.00 5.92
CA LEU A 336 -2.37 7.14 5.07
C LEU A 336 -3.40 7.28 3.94
N LYS A 337 -3.87 8.50 3.68
CA LYS A 337 -4.86 8.81 2.64
C LYS A 337 -4.29 9.71 1.57
N PHE A 338 -4.45 9.30 0.32
CA PHE A 338 -3.94 10.00 -0.86
C PHE A 338 -5.02 10.14 -1.92
N ILE A 339 -5.07 11.29 -2.59
CA ILE A 339 -5.92 11.48 -3.76
C ILE A 339 -5.05 11.94 -4.92
N VAL A 340 -5.27 11.36 -6.09
CA VAL A 340 -4.58 11.68 -7.34
C VAL A 340 -5.62 12.26 -8.28
N LEU A 341 -5.61 13.59 -8.42
CA LEU A 341 -6.49 14.35 -9.28
C LEU A 341 -5.83 14.52 -10.64
N MET A 342 -6.60 14.42 -11.72
CA MET A 342 -6.11 14.71 -13.06
C MET A 342 -7.20 15.33 -13.93
N THR A 343 -6.85 16.40 -14.66
CA THR A 343 -7.71 17.04 -15.68
C THR A 343 -6.89 17.63 -16.82
N ASP A 344 -7.48 17.73 -18.01
CA ASP A 344 -6.89 18.38 -19.19
C ASP A 344 -7.51 19.75 -19.52
N GLY A 345 -8.54 20.18 -18.79
CA GLY A 345 -9.33 21.33 -19.19
C GLY A 345 -10.21 21.94 -18.10
N GLU A 346 -10.87 23.03 -18.46
CA GLU A 346 -11.77 23.79 -17.58
C GLU A 346 -12.99 22.98 -17.15
N PHE A 347 -13.45 23.20 -15.92
CA PHE A 347 -14.65 22.57 -15.40
C PHE A 347 -15.90 23.31 -15.92
N ASN A 348 -16.26 23.09 -17.18
CA ASN A 348 -17.31 23.84 -17.87
C ASN A 348 -18.77 23.42 -17.57
N THR A 349 -19.00 22.46 -16.67
CA THR A 349 -20.36 21.94 -16.39
C THR A 349 -20.64 21.94 -14.89
N THR A 350 -21.76 22.52 -14.46
CA THR A 350 -22.25 22.49 -13.06
C THR A 350 -23.77 22.29 -12.99
N PHE A 351 -24.26 21.92 -11.81
CA PHE A 351 -25.59 21.43 -11.53
C PHE A 351 -26.21 22.12 -10.31
N ARG A 352 -27.30 22.88 -10.51
CA ARG A 352 -28.01 23.60 -9.44
C ARG A 352 -29.51 23.29 -9.46
N LYS A 353 -30.19 23.37 -8.31
CA LYS A 353 -31.65 23.23 -8.24
C LYS A 353 -32.34 24.46 -8.85
N SER A 354 -33.36 24.25 -9.68
CA SER A 354 -34.10 25.36 -10.28
C SER A 354 -35.03 25.98 -9.24
N GLY A 355 -34.53 26.96 -8.48
CA GLY A 355 -35.32 27.80 -7.58
C GLY A 355 -35.36 29.28 -8.00
N GLU A 356 -34.35 29.76 -8.73
CA GLU A 356 -34.17 31.20 -8.98
C GLU A 356 -33.71 31.53 -10.40
N TYR A 357 -34.19 30.80 -11.41
CA TYR A 357 -34.04 31.27 -12.78
C TYR A 357 -35.14 32.26 -13.11
N LYS A 358 -34.82 33.57 -13.07
CA LYS A 358 -35.59 34.54 -13.85
C LYS A 358 -35.42 34.12 -15.31
N ARG A 359 -36.48 33.59 -15.93
CA ARG A 359 -36.52 33.25 -17.36
C ARG A 359 -35.87 34.39 -18.16
N SER A 360 -34.66 34.14 -18.67
CA SER A 360 -34.06 34.99 -19.68
C SER A 360 -34.56 34.50 -21.04
N ASN A 361 -34.42 35.32 -22.09
CA ASN A 361 -34.84 34.95 -23.45
C ASN A 361 -34.07 33.73 -24.04
N TRP A 362 -33.17 33.11 -23.27
CA TRP A 362 -32.38 31.92 -23.61
C TRP A 362 -32.79 30.67 -22.82
N ASP A 363 -34.05 30.56 -22.40
CA ASP A 363 -34.61 29.43 -21.62
C ASP A 363 -34.35 28.04 -22.26
N TRP A 364 -34.23 27.96 -23.59
CA TRP A 364 -33.87 26.71 -24.31
C TRP A 364 -32.40 26.29 -24.12
N TYR A 365 -31.53 27.19 -23.67
CA TYR A 365 -30.09 27.03 -23.53
C TYR A 365 -29.70 26.50 -22.13
N CYS A 366 -30.45 26.89 -21.10
CA CYS A 366 -30.34 26.33 -19.74
C CYS A 366 -31.27 25.12 -19.64
N ARG A 367 -30.76 23.90 -19.87
CA ARG A 367 -31.60 22.69 -19.85
C ARG A 367 -32.17 22.46 -18.45
N SER A 368 -33.46 22.73 -18.27
CA SER A 368 -34.22 22.33 -17.09
C SER A 368 -34.67 20.88 -17.25
N LEU A 369 -34.13 19.99 -16.42
CA LEU A 369 -34.58 18.61 -16.31
C LEU A 369 -35.28 18.48 -14.96
N SER A 370 -36.62 18.54 -14.97
CA SER A 370 -37.48 18.25 -13.80
C SER A 370 -37.04 18.89 -12.48
N GLY A 371 -37.07 20.23 -12.38
CA GLY A 371 -36.73 20.97 -11.16
C GLY A 371 -35.24 21.21 -10.91
N TRP A 372 -34.39 20.79 -11.85
CA TRP A 372 -32.93 20.95 -11.83
C TRP A 372 -32.46 21.68 -13.08
N ALA A 373 -31.45 22.54 -12.95
CA ALA A 373 -30.83 23.24 -14.07
C ALA A 373 -29.39 22.74 -14.27
N THR A 374 -29.08 22.29 -15.48
CA THR A 374 -27.70 22.09 -15.93
C THR A 374 -27.17 23.40 -16.51
N ILE A 375 -26.03 23.87 -16.01
CA ILE A 375 -25.38 25.08 -16.50
C ILE A 375 -24.10 24.67 -17.24
N ARG A 376 -24.04 24.96 -18.54
CA ARG A 376 -22.87 24.68 -19.40
C ARG A 376 -22.24 25.92 -20.00
N TYR A 377 -22.91 27.07 -19.89
CA TYR A 377 -22.50 28.31 -20.52
C TYR A 377 -22.96 29.53 -19.74
N SER A 378 -22.24 30.65 -19.89
CA SER A 378 -22.46 31.92 -19.18
C SER A 378 -23.81 32.61 -19.43
N GLY A 379 -24.57 32.16 -20.44
CA GLY A 379 -25.87 32.72 -20.83
C GLY A 379 -26.98 32.55 -19.78
N CYS A 380 -26.75 31.74 -18.73
CA CYS A 380 -27.69 31.51 -17.63
C CYS A 380 -27.51 32.52 -16.46
N GLY A 381 -26.71 33.57 -16.63
CA GLY A 381 -26.44 34.57 -15.57
C GLY A 381 -25.40 34.11 -14.55
N GLN A 382 -24.82 32.93 -14.73
CA GLN A 382 -23.71 32.37 -13.97
C GLN A 382 -22.70 31.75 -14.92
N ASN A 383 -21.41 31.86 -14.61
CA ASN A 383 -20.37 31.21 -15.40
C ASN A 383 -20.05 29.85 -14.77
N PRO A 384 -20.39 28.74 -15.44
CA PRO A 384 -20.23 27.40 -14.87
C PRO A 384 -18.77 27.06 -14.57
N VAL A 385 -17.81 27.66 -15.28
CA VAL A 385 -16.37 27.47 -15.03
C VAL A 385 -15.96 28.11 -13.70
N TYR A 386 -16.51 29.26 -13.33
CA TYR A 386 -16.18 29.87 -12.04
C TYR A 386 -16.84 29.07 -10.91
N ASP A 387 -18.11 28.73 -11.07
CA ASP A 387 -18.88 28.03 -10.05
C ASP A 387 -18.32 26.64 -9.71
N SER A 388 -17.98 25.86 -10.74
CA SER A 388 -17.42 24.52 -10.57
C SER A 388 -16.00 24.55 -10.00
N GLU A 389 -15.14 25.48 -10.45
CA GLU A 389 -13.76 25.54 -9.99
C GLU A 389 -13.68 26.09 -8.56
N GLU A 390 -14.49 27.10 -8.20
CA GLU A 390 -14.61 27.57 -6.80
C GLU A 390 -15.14 26.43 -5.89
N THR A 391 -16.13 25.66 -6.36
CA THR A 391 -16.62 24.48 -5.62
C THR A 391 -15.52 23.42 -5.48
N ALA A 392 -14.69 23.22 -6.50
CA ALA A 392 -13.55 22.31 -6.42
C ALA A 392 -12.49 22.80 -5.42
N GLU A 393 -12.17 24.09 -5.42
CA GLU A 393 -11.26 24.72 -4.44
C GLU A 393 -11.77 24.49 -3.02
N ASP A 394 -13.06 24.74 -2.77
CA ASP A 394 -13.70 24.50 -1.46
C ASP A 394 -13.61 23.03 -1.04
N ILE A 395 -13.85 22.07 -1.95
CA ILE A 395 -13.70 20.63 -1.63
C ILE A 395 -12.24 20.31 -1.31
N CYS A 396 -11.30 20.83 -2.10
CA CYS A 396 -9.87 20.67 -1.85
C CYS A 396 -9.47 21.25 -0.50
N ASP A 397 -10.03 22.40 -0.11
CA ASP A 397 -9.81 22.99 1.19
C ASP A 397 -10.38 22.12 2.29
N HIS A 398 -11.60 21.57 2.17
CA HIS A 398 -12.11 20.62 3.16
C HIS A 398 -11.23 19.36 3.30
N MET A 399 -10.69 18.82 2.19
CA MET A 399 -9.75 17.70 2.22
C MET A 399 -8.42 18.06 2.90
N LYS A 400 -7.87 19.25 2.60
CA LYS A 400 -6.63 19.78 3.21
C LYS A 400 -6.83 20.17 4.67
N GLU A 401 -8.02 20.65 5.01
CA GLU A 401 -8.36 21.21 6.30
C GLU A 401 -8.81 20.17 7.30
N THR A 402 -9.52 19.09 6.88
CA THR A 402 -10.18 18.05 7.70
C THR A 402 -9.91 18.26 9.20
N LYS A 403 -10.70 19.19 9.77
CA LYS A 403 -10.30 20.12 10.87
C LYS A 403 -9.74 19.46 12.12
N ASN A 404 -8.56 19.97 12.54
CA ASN A 404 -8.00 20.05 13.91
C ASN A 404 -7.03 18.97 14.46
N LYS A 405 -6.56 17.92 13.75
CA LYS A 405 -5.69 16.90 14.40
C LYS A 405 -4.62 16.20 13.54
N ASN A 406 -3.69 16.94 12.96
CA ASN A 406 -2.40 16.41 12.45
C ASN A 406 -2.42 15.38 11.29
N GLU A 407 -3.55 15.03 10.67
CA GLU A 407 -3.56 14.25 9.42
C GLU A 407 -4.31 14.97 8.29
N LYS A 408 -3.70 14.98 7.10
CA LYS A 408 -4.20 15.65 5.89
C LYS A 408 -4.32 14.60 4.80
N ILE A 409 -5.42 14.56 4.05
CA ILE A 409 -5.44 13.84 2.78
C ILE A 409 -4.38 14.49 1.91
N ARG A 410 -3.38 13.72 1.47
CA ARG A 410 -2.36 14.25 0.58
C ARG A 410 -2.87 14.21 -0.85
N ILE A 411 -2.99 15.39 -1.45
CA ILE A 411 -3.53 15.63 -2.77
C ILE A 411 -2.36 15.77 -3.74
N TYR A 412 -2.23 14.80 -4.63
CA TYR A 412 -1.44 14.93 -5.85
C TYR A 412 -2.36 15.40 -6.97
N SER A 413 -1.93 16.39 -7.74
CA SER A 413 -2.72 16.91 -8.85
C SER A 413 -1.90 16.95 -10.13
N VAL A 414 -2.50 16.53 -11.23
CA VAL A 414 -1.88 16.53 -12.56
C VAL A 414 -2.71 17.38 -13.51
N TYR A 415 -2.19 18.53 -13.91
CA TYR A 415 -2.74 19.28 -15.03
C TYR A 415 -2.14 18.75 -16.34
N PHE A 416 -2.98 18.28 -17.26
CA PHE A 416 -2.55 17.80 -18.56
C PHE A 416 -2.87 18.83 -19.66
N GLY A 417 -2.00 19.82 -19.81
CA GLY A 417 -2.16 20.89 -20.78
C GLY A 417 -0.90 21.71 -20.95
N ARG A 418 -0.92 22.68 -21.86
CA ARG A 418 0.28 23.47 -22.23
C ARG A 418 0.33 24.86 -21.62
N ASP A 419 -0.80 25.37 -21.16
CA ASP A 419 -0.91 26.72 -20.60
C ASP A 419 -0.88 26.66 -19.07
N ASP A 420 0.30 26.92 -18.53
CA ASP A 420 0.60 26.90 -17.10
C ASP A 420 -0.15 28.02 -16.34
N TYR A 421 -0.70 29.01 -17.06
CA TYR A 421 -1.49 30.11 -16.52
C TYR A 421 -2.99 29.96 -16.80
N SER A 422 -3.41 28.82 -17.34
CA SER A 422 -4.83 28.53 -17.53
C SER A 422 -5.54 28.38 -16.17
N ARG A 423 -6.87 28.52 -16.19
CA ARG A 423 -7.71 28.24 -15.02
C ARG A 423 -7.51 26.82 -14.45
N PRO A 424 -7.56 25.74 -15.26
CA PRO A 424 -7.32 24.38 -14.75
C PRO A 424 -5.90 24.18 -14.21
N ALA A 425 -4.88 24.84 -14.78
CA ALA A 425 -3.53 24.80 -14.23
C ALA A 425 -3.48 25.38 -12.81
N ARG A 426 -4.09 26.56 -12.60
CA ARG A 426 -4.18 27.19 -11.27
C ARG A 426 -4.99 26.37 -10.28
N LEU A 427 -6.13 25.84 -10.70
CA LEU A 427 -6.97 25.00 -9.85
C LEU A 427 -6.23 23.75 -9.38
N MET A 428 -5.61 23.03 -10.31
CA MET A 428 -4.86 21.82 -9.98
C MET A 428 -3.69 22.15 -9.05
N LYS A 429 -2.99 23.26 -9.31
CA LYS A 429 -1.94 23.76 -8.43
C LYS A 429 -2.47 24.09 -7.02
N TYR A 430 -3.61 24.78 -6.92
CA TYR A 430 -4.27 25.13 -5.65
C TYR A 430 -4.71 23.90 -4.84
N CYS A 431 -5.23 22.89 -5.52
CA CYS A 431 -5.68 21.65 -4.88
C CYS A 431 -4.52 20.80 -4.37
N ALA A 432 -3.32 20.90 -4.95
CA ALA A 432 -2.15 20.16 -4.48
C ALA A 432 -1.88 20.45 -2.99
N THR A 433 -1.46 19.42 -2.23
CA THR A 433 -1.10 19.63 -0.81
C THR A 433 0.14 20.49 -0.64
N ASP A 434 1.10 20.29 -1.54
CA ASP A 434 2.32 21.07 -1.68
C ASP A 434 2.52 21.37 -3.17
N GLU A 435 2.63 22.64 -3.52
CA GLU A 435 2.74 23.08 -4.91
C GLU A 435 4.04 22.64 -5.59
N ASP A 436 5.11 22.41 -4.84
CA ASP A 436 6.42 22.04 -5.39
C ASP A 436 6.57 20.51 -5.50
N ASP A 437 6.00 19.76 -4.55
CA ASP A 437 6.18 18.31 -4.48
C ASP A 437 5.00 17.48 -5.03
N THR A 438 3.78 18.04 -5.01
CA THR A 438 2.55 17.28 -5.29
C THR A 438 1.73 17.78 -6.49
N TYR A 439 2.14 18.90 -7.11
CA TYR A 439 1.58 19.38 -8.38
C TYR A 439 2.46 18.98 -9.55
N TYR A 440 1.83 18.46 -10.62
CA TYR A 440 2.50 18.06 -11.85
C TYR A 440 1.80 18.71 -13.05
N ASN A 441 2.60 19.33 -13.91
CA ASN A 441 2.12 19.86 -15.18
C ASN A 441 2.65 19.01 -16.34
N ALA A 442 1.78 18.18 -16.89
CA ALA A 442 2.09 17.28 -17.99
C ALA A 442 1.73 17.92 -19.34
N LYS A 443 2.73 18.13 -20.20
CA LYS A 443 2.54 18.77 -21.52
C LYS A 443 2.48 17.77 -22.68
N SER A 444 2.76 16.50 -22.38
CA SER A 444 2.82 15.37 -23.31
C SER A 444 2.38 14.07 -22.65
N ALA A 445 2.15 13.04 -23.46
CA ALA A 445 1.79 11.70 -22.97
C ALA A 445 2.92 11.08 -22.11
N GLU A 446 4.16 11.37 -22.47
CA GLU A 446 5.36 10.99 -21.73
C GLU A 446 5.37 11.65 -20.34
N ASP A 447 5.11 12.96 -20.28
CA ASP A 447 5.05 13.70 -19.01
C ASP A 447 3.91 13.20 -18.12
N LEU A 448 2.75 12.90 -18.70
CA LEU A 448 1.60 12.35 -17.98
C LEU A 448 1.95 10.98 -17.37
N THR A 449 2.61 10.13 -18.14
CA THR A 449 3.06 8.82 -17.66
C THR A 449 4.13 8.96 -16.57
N ALA A 450 5.06 9.91 -16.74
CA ALA A 450 6.11 10.20 -15.77
C ALA A 450 5.54 10.75 -14.44
N ALA A 451 4.57 11.66 -14.51
CA ALA A 451 3.89 12.22 -13.34
C ALA A 451 3.22 11.10 -12.51
N PHE A 452 2.41 10.25 -13.13
CA PHE A 452 1.77 9.13 -12.43
C PHE A 452 2.78 8.12 -11.86
N ALA A 453 3.90 7.89 -12.55
CA ALA A 453 4.98 7.04 -12.04
C ALA A 453 5.65 7.67 -10.81
N GLN A 454 5.94 8.98 -10.85
CA GLN A 454 6.55 9.70 -9.74
C GLN A 454 5.64 9.73 -8.51
N ILE A 455 4.35 10.02 -8.71
CA ILE A 455 3.32 9.96 -7.66
C ILE A 455 3.27 8.56 -7.02
N ALA A 456 3.30 7.49 -7.84
CA ALA A 456 3.31 6.13 -7.33
C ALA A 456 4.57 5.81 -6.50
N GLN A 457 5.74 6.32 -6.89
CA GLN A 457 6.98 6.13 -6.12
C GLN A 457 6.96 6.94 -4.82
N ASP A 458 6.44 8.16 -4.83
CA ASP A 458 6.37 9.00 -3.64
C ASP A 458 5.41 8.41 -2.60
N ILE A 459 4.18 8.04 -3.01
CA ILE A 459 3.23 7.31 -2.15
C ILE A 459 3.90 6.06 -1.57
N LYS A 460 4.61 5.31 -2.41
CA LYS A 460 5.34 4.11 -1.99
C LYS A 460 6.43 4.40 -0.97
N ALA A 461 7.21 5.45 -1.16
CA ALA A 461 8.25 5.86 -0.22
C ALA A 461 7.63 6.27 1.13
N ILE A 462 6.52 7.00 1.12
CA ILE A 462 5.86 7.49 2.33
C ILE A 462 5.29 6.32 3.16
N TYR A 463 4.54 5.39 2.55
CA TYR A 463 3.95 4.28 3.32
C TYR A 463 5.00 3.25 3.75
N LEU A 464 6.12 3.15 3.03
CA LEU A 464 7.25 2.29 3.43
C LEU A 464 8.23 2.96 4.39
N SER A 465 8.14 4.27 4.59
CA SER A 465 8.97 4.99 5.58
C SER A 465 8.51 4.66 7.00
N LYS A 466 9.47 4.53 7.93
CA LYS A 466 9.20 4.29 9.35
C LYS A 466 8.84 5.56 10.09
#